data_AF-A0A2E4EW03-F1
#
_entry.id   AF-A0A2E4EW03-F1
#
_cell.length_a   1.000
_cell.length_b   1.000
_cell.length_c   1.000
_cell.angle_alpha   90.00
_cell.angle_beta   90.00
_cell.angle_gamma   90.00
#
_symmetry.space_group_name_H-M   'P 1'
#
loop_
_entity.id
_entity.type
_entity.pdbx_description
1 polymer ?
#
loop_
_entity_poly.entity_id
_entity_poly.type
_entity_poly.pdbx_seq_one_letter_code
_entity_poly.pdbx_strand_id
1 'polypeptide(L)' 'MAQGLTSAVYIAASILFILSLGGLSNQESARRGNLFGIAGMAIAICAT' A
#
# COMPACT_ATOMS: atom_id res chain seq x y z
N MET A 1 16.70 8.80 -9.78
CA MET A 1 15.34 9.06 -9.26
C MET A 1 15.35 10.42 -8.58
N ALA A 2 14.41 11.31 -8.88
CA ALA A 2 14.27 12.55 -8.12
C ALA A 2 13.88 12.20 -6.67
N GLN A 3 14.64 12.65 -5.67
CA GLN A 3 14.37 12.33 -4.25
C GLN A 3 12.92 12.59 -3.85
N GLY A 4 12.30 13.64 -4.39
CA GLY A 4 10.88 13.95 -4.16
C GLY A 4 9.91 12.88 -4.67
N LEU A 5 10.22 12.24 -5.80
CA LEU A 5 9.37 11.18 -6.37
C LEU A 5 9.44 9.92 -5.51
N THR A 6 10.63 9.51 -5.09
CA THR A 6 10.83 8.36 -4.21
C THR A 6 10.11 8.55 -2.87
N SER A 7 10.22 9.73 -2.25
CA SER A 7 9.50 10.04 -1.01
C SER A 7 7.97 10.01 -1.19
N ALA A 8 7.45 10.57 -2.29
CA ALA A 8 6.02 10.55 -2.57
C ALA A 8 5.49 9.11 -2.74
N VAL A 9 6.25 8.24 -3.40
CA VAL A 9 5.87 6.84 -3.60
C VAL A 9 5.87 6.06 -2.28
N TYR A 10 6.86 6.28 -1.40
CA TYR A 10 6.85 5.64 -0.07
C TYR A 10 5.69 6.10 0.81
N ILE A 11 5.31 7.39 0.74
CA ILE A 11 4.13 7.90 1.44
C ILE A 11 2.85 7.22 0.90
N ALA A 12 2.70 7.15 -0.42
CA ALA A 12 1.55 6.48 -1.04
C ALA A 12 1.47 4.99 -0.67
N ALA A 13 2.60 4.27 -0.70
CA ALA A 13 2.67 2.87 -0.29
C ALA A 13 2.28 2.69 1.18
N SER A 14 2.75 3.57 2.07
CA SER A 14 2.41 3.53 3.49
C SER A 14 0.91 3.69 3.75
N ILE A 15 0.24 4.60 3.03
CA ILE A 15 -1.22 4.80 3.13
C ILE A 15 -1.98 3.55 2.68
N LEU A 16 -1.56 2.91 1.57
CA LEU A 16 -2.19 1.68 1.09
C LEU A 16 -2.03 0.51 2.07
N PHE A 17 -0.89 0.39 2.74
CA PHE A 17 -0.69 -0.61 3.78
C PHE A 17 -1.57 -0.34 5.02
N ILE A 18 -1.73 0.91 5.44
CA ILE A 18 -2.63 1.28 6.55
C ILE A 18 -4.08 0.90 6.22
N LEU A 19 -4.54 1.18 5.01
CA LEU A 19 -5.88 0.78 4.54
C LEU A 19 -6.04 -0.74 4.44
N SER A 20 -4.97 -1.45 4.06
CA SER A 20 -4.95 -2.92 4.04
C SER A 20 -5.16 -3.51 5.43
N LEU A 21 -4.42 -3.02 6.43
CA LEU A 21 -4.55 -3.45 7.84
C LEU A 21 -5.95 -3.16 8.40
N GLY A 22 -6.53 -2.00 8.08
CA GLY A 22 -7.91 -1.67 8.46
C GLY A 22 -8.93 -2.63 7.84
N GLY A 23 -8.74 -3.03 6.58
CA GLY A 23 -9.60 -3.98 5.88
C GLY A 23 -9.46 -5.42 6.36
N LEU A 24 -8.26 -5.83 6.81
CA LEU A 24 -7.97 -7.17 7.34
C LEU A 24 -8.60 -7.41 8.73
N SER A 25 -8.92 -6.35 9.48
CA SER A 25 -9.55 -6.43 10.80
C SER A 25 -11.00 -6.94 10.78
N ASN A 26 -11.64 -7.02 9.62
CA ASN A 26 -12.97 -7.60 9.44
C ASN A 26 -12.91 -8.66 8.33
N GLN A 27 -13.35 -9.89 8.61
CA GLN A 27 -13.28 -11.00 7.66
C GLN A 27 -14.03 -10.72 6.34
N GLU A 28 -15.13 -9.95 6.40
CA GLU A 28 -15.90 -9.56 5.21
C GLU A 28 -15.16 -8.54 4.33
N SER A 29 -14.39 -7.62 4.93
CA SER A 29 -13.56 -6.64 4.22
C SER A 29 -12.14 -7.12 3.95
N ALA A 30 -11.70 -8.24 4.53
CA ALA A 30 -10.32 -8.75 4.44
C ALA A 30 -9.89 -8.99 2.99
N ARG A 31 -10.82 -9.43 2.14
CA ARG A 31 -10.57 -9.64 0.71
C ARG A 31 -10.24 -8.33 -0.02
N ARG A 32 -10.90 -7.23 0.36
CA ARG A 32 -10.64 -5.87 -0.18
C ARG A 32 -9.37 -5.29 0.44
N GLY A 33 -9.17 -5.47 1.75
CA GLY A 33 -7.95 -5.09 2.46
C GLY A 33 -6.69 -5.71 1.85
N ASN A 34 -6.74 -7.01 1.53
CA ASN A 34 -5.62 -7.70 0.87
C ASN A 34 -5.32 -7.13 -0.53
N LEU A 35 -6.34 -6.70 -1.29
CA LEU A 35 -6.16 -6.07 -2.60
C LEU A 35 -5.37 -4.75 -2.49
N PHE A 36 -5.68 -3.93 -1.48
CA PHE A 36 -4.94 -2.70 -1.20
C PHE A 36 -3.48 -2.97 -0.80
N GLY A 37 -3.25 -4.04 -0.04
CA GLY A 37 -1.90 -4.47 0.36
C GLY A 37 -1.06 -4.93 -0.85
N ILE A 38 -1.65 -5.72 -1.75
CA ILE A 38 -0.98 -6.14 -3.00
C ILE A 38 -0.65 -4.93 -3.89
N ALA A 39 -1.57 -3.97 -4.01
CA ALA A 39 -1.32 -2.73 -4.75
C ALA A 39 -0.18 -1.91 -4.13
N GLY A 40 -0.15 -1.77 -2.80
CA GLY A 40 0.93 -1.11 -2.07
C GLY A 40 2.30 -1.80 -2.25
N MET A 41 2.31 -3.14 -2.22
CA MET A 41 3.51 -3.94 -2.45
C MET A 41 4.05 -3.78 -3.88
N ALA A 42 3.17 -3.79 -4.90
CA ALA A 42 3.57 -3.60 -6.29
C ALA A 42 4.19 -2.20 -6.52
N ILE A 43 3.60 -1.17 -5.91
CA ILE A 43 4.12 0.21 -5.98
C ILE A 43 5.50 0.30 -5.31
N ALA A 44 5.68 -0.33 -4.15
CA ALA A 44 6.96 -0.32 -3.44
C ALA A 44 8.07 -1.04 -4.23
N ILE A 45 7.75 -2.17 -4.87
CA ILE A 45 8.69 -2.92 -5.71
C ILE A 45 9.09 -2.10 -6.95
N CYS A 46 8.15 -1.44 -7.63
CA CYS A 46 8.47 -0.60 -8.79
C CYS A 46 9.26 0.67 -8.46
N ALA A 47 9.22 1.12 -7.20
CA ALA A 47 9.90 2.32 -6.74
C ALA A 47 11.35 2.08 -6.28
N THR A 48 11.69 0.81 -6.03
CA THR A 48 13.02 0.35 -5.60
C THR A 48 13.85 -0.01 -6.82
#